data_AF-A0A971CZ61-F1
#
_entry.id   AF-A0A971CZ61-F1
#
_cell.length_a   1.000
_cell.length_b   1.000
_cell.length_c   1.000
_cell.angle_alpha   90.00
_cell.angle_beta   90.00
_cell.angle_gamma   90.00
#
_symmetry.space_group_name_H-M   'P 1'
#
loop_
_entity.id
_entity.type
_entity.pdbx_description
1 polymer ?
#
loop_
_entity_poly.entity_id
_entity_poly.type
_entity_poly.pdbx_seq_one_letter_code
_entity_poly.pdbx_strand_id
1 'polypeptide(L)'
;MDSYDYEGCCEWNYRLGKLWDSTRASLSANFPRASFVKVVEYQSRGALHTHCIVRIPLREGIVSGLGARKILDVARSTVTRTGLTWGNQGDCTPIRQIAEQDKFVRYMAKMLTYVTKDSDVLHHETPPQAAQHYRRLDWTARHMHCDKCRHMERPCLSLCHRRWGARSSVMSKSREAKKHRAWSSVRRMDLKQRRIEFAQEAARLGIAIEVLAKLTAAKRKLRQAEDYSPVLIE
;
A
#
# COMPACT_ATOMS: atom_id res chain seq x y z
N MET A 1 21.13 16.83 12.82
CA MET A 1 20.22 15.67 12.95
C MET A 1 20.12 15.14 14.38
N ASP A 2 20.82 15.73 15.37
CA ASP A 2 20.90 15.19 16.73
C ASP A 2 19.67 15.48 17.63
N SER A 3 18.61 16.07 17.08
CA SER A 3 17.36 16.37 17.78
C SER A 3 16.15 15.56 17.28
N TYR A 4 16.35 14.58 16.38
CA TYR A 4 15.23 13.78 15.88
C TYR A 4 14.84 12.70 16.90
N ASP A 5 13.58 12.70 17.30
CA ASP A 5 13.02 11.70 18.22
C ASP A 5 12.71 10.38 17.47
N TYR A 6 13.74 9.54 17.36
CA TYR A 6 13.63 8.22 16.73
C TYR A 6 12.69 7.27 17.49
N GLU A 7 12.73 7.31 18.83
CA GLU A 7 11.91 6.45 19.68
C GLU A 7 10.44 6.82 19.55
N GLY A 8 10.12 8.12 19.66
CA GLY A 8 8.77 8.64 19.44
C GLY A 8 8.26 8.36 18.03
N CYS A 9 9.12 8.42 17.00
CA CYS A 9 8.76 8.04 15.64
C CYS A 9 8.38 6.55 15.52
N CYS A 10 9.19 5.64 16.08
CA CYS A 10 8.88 4.22 16.08
C CYS A 10 7.61 3.90 16.88
N GLU A 11 7.41 4.56 18.03
CA GLU A 11 6.23 4.38 18.86
C GLU A 11 4.97 4.92 18.17
N TRP A 12 5.06 6.08 17.51
CA TRP A 12 4.00 6.61 16.65
C TRP A 12 3.59 5.58 15.59
N ASN A 13 4.55 5.05 14.84
CA ASN A 13 4.31 4.06 13.79
C ASN A 13 3.67 2.77 14.34
N TYR A 14 4.07 2.35 15.54
CA TYR A 14 3.53 1.18 16.22
C TYR A 14 2.09 1.35 16.67
N ARG A 15 1.75 2.53 17.17
CA ARG A 15 0.40 2.84 17.69
C ARG A 15 -0.57 3.34 16.63
N LEU A 16 -0.11 3.75 15.45
CA LEU A 16 -0.95 4.29 14.37
C LEU A 16 -2.15 3.40 14.02
N GLY A 17 -1.97 2.07 14.05
CA GLY A 17 -3.05 1.12 13.82
C GLY A 17 -4.21 1.29 14.82
N LYS A 18 -3.89 1.44 16.11
CA LYS A 18 -4.88 1.64 17.18
C LYS A 18 -5.58 3.00 17.04
N LEU A 19 -4.83 4.06 16.70
CA LEU A 19 -5.39 5.37 16.43
C LEU A 19 -6.38 5.34 15.26
N TRP A 20 -6.01 4.66 14.18
CA TRP A 20 -6.92 4.45 13.06
C TRP A 20 -8.15 3.65 13.45
N ASP A 21 -8.02 2.59 14.25
CA ASP A 21 -9.18 1.78 14.67
C ASP A 21 -10.17 2.58 15.51
N SER A 22 -9.68 3.42 16.43
CA SER A 22 -10.50 4.39 17.17
C SER A 22 -11.17 5.39 16.21
N THR A 23 -10.43 5.93 15.25
CA THR A 23 -10.95 6.90 14.27
C THR A 23 -12.06 6.28 13.43
N ARG A 24 -11.84 5.06 12.96
CA ARG A 24 -12.81 4.27 12.22
C ARG A 24 -14.07 4.02 13.03
N ALA A 25 -13.95 3.67 14.32
CA ALA A 25 -15.10 3.45 15.18
C ALA A 25 -15.93 4.74 15.32
N SER A 26 -15.28 5.87 15.53
CA SER A 26 -15.96 7.19 15.59
C SER A 26 -16.58 7.58 14.26
N LEU A 27 -15.91 7.32 13.13
CA LEU A 27 -16.48 7.52 11.79
C LEU A 27 -17.71 6.64 11.57
N SER A 28 -17.68 5.37 11.98
CA SER A 28 -18.84 4.47 11.88
C SER A 28 -20.00 4.86 12.80
N ALA A 29 -19.73 5.52 13.93
CA ALA A 29 -20.78 6.05 14.79
C ALA A 29 -21.49 7.26 14.14
N ASN A 30 -20.73 8.13 13.47
CA ASN A 30 -21.27 9.32 12.78
C ASN A 30 -21.86 8.99 11.41
N PHE A 31 -21.30 7.99 10.72
CA PHE A 31 -21.65 7.58 9.34
C PHE A 31 -21.77 6.05 9.25
N PRO A 32 -22.87 5.45 9.74
CA PRO A 32 -22.99 4.00 9.90
C PRO A 32 -22.88 3.19 8.61
N ARG A 33 -23.16 3.81 7.47
CA ARG A 33 -23.11 3.17 6.15
C ARG A 33 -21.87 3.58 5.35
N ALA A 34 -20.96 4.34 5.95
CA ALA A 34 -19.70 4.71 5.33
C ALA A 34 -18.82 3.48 5.10
N SER A 35 -18.08 3.52 3.99
CA SER A 35 -17.07 2.54 3.63
C SER A 35 -15.76 3.27 3.34
N PHE A 36 -14.61 2.64 3.54
CA PHE A 36 -13.32 3.30 3.37
C PHE A 36 -12.29 2.42 2.69
N VAL A 37 -11.30 3.09 2.11
CA VAL A 37 -9.97 2.55 1.86
C VAL A 37 -8.97 3.48 2.52
N LYS A 38 -7.92 2.91 3.11
CA LYS A 38 -6.79 3.66 3.62
C LYS A 38 -5.47 3.09 3.12
N VAL A 39 -4.52 3.98 2.97
CA VAL A 39 -3.11 3.68 2.71
C VAL A 39 -2.27 4.38 3.77
N VAL A 40 -1.23 3.70 4.26
CA VAL A 40 -0.20 4.28 5.12
C VAL A 40 1.11 4.33 4.34
N GLU A 41 1.76 5.48 4.34
CA GLU A 41 3.01 5.74 3.62
C GLU A 41 4.05 6.30 4.60
N TYR A 42 5.32 5.93 4.46
CA TYR A 42 6.41 6.59 5.17
C TYR A 42 6.69 7.96 4.57
N GLN A 43 6.71 8.98 5.42
CA GLN A 43 7.34 10.25 5.06
C GLN A 43 8.87 10.07 5.02
N SER A 44 9.58 11.00 4.38
CA SER A 44 11.06 10.99 4.32
C SER A 44 11.74 10.90 5.69
N ARG A 45 11.08 11.42 6.73
CA ARG A 45 11.51 11.33 8.13
C ARG A 45 11.22 9.99 8.82
N GLY A 46 10.64 9.01 8.12
CA GLY A 46 10.30 7.69 8.67
C GLY A 46 9.00 7.60 9.48
N ALA A 47 8.30 8.71 9.70
CA ALA A 47 6.98 8.70 10.33
C ALA A 47 5.90 8.29 9.31
N LEU A 48 4.98 7.42 9.74
CA LEU A 48 3.85 6.99 8.92
C LEU A 48 2.78 8.09 8.83
N HIS A 49 2.31 8.32 7.62
CA HIS A 49 1.19 9.20 7.29
C HIS A 49 0.04 8.38 6.71
N THR A 50 -1.21 8.70 7.07
CA THR A 50 -2.39 7.96 6.62
C THR A 50 -3.18 8.77 5.60
N HIS A 51 -3.37 8.20 4.42
CA HIS A 51 -4.34 8.67 3.45
C HIS A 51 -5.58 7.80 3.50
N CYS A 52 -6.77 8.38 3.39
CA CYS A 52 -8.00 7.61 3.28
C CYS A 52 -9.00 8.24 2.32
N ILE A 53 -9.78 7.38 1.67
CA ILE A 53 -10.98 7.78 0.95
C ILE A 53 -12.16 7.16 1.70
N VAL A 54 -13.10 8.00 2.08
CA VAL A 54 -14.34 7.59 2.76
C VAL A 54 -15.49 7.83 1.80
N ARG A 55 -16.19 6.76 1.45
CA ARG A 55 -17.43 6.81 0.66
C ARG A 55 -18.60 6.82 1.61
N ILE A 56 -19.33 7.92 1.60
CA ILE A 56 -20.51 8.16 2.43
C ILE A 56 -21.73 8.21 1.49
N PRO A 57 -22.79 7.44 1.74
CA PRO A 57 -24.02 7.53 0.94
C PRO A 57 -24.66 8.92 1.05
N LEU A 58 -25.18 9.44 -0.07
CA LEU A 58 -25.81 10.77 -0.12
C LEU A 58 -26.91 10.97 0.94
N ARG A 59 -27.67 9.90 1.24
CA ARG A 59 -28.72 9.90 2.26
C ARG A 59 -28.24 10.06 3.71
N GLU A 60 -26.94 9.96 3.97
CA GLU A 60 -26.36 10.29 5.30
C GLU A 60 -26.14 11.80 5.46
N GLY A 61 -26.86 12.62 4.69
CA GLY A 61 -27.04 14.05 4.92
C GLY A 61 -25.85 14.92 4.48
N ILE A 62 -24.83 14.35 3.85
CA ILE A 62 -23.66 15.10 3.38
C ILE A 62 -23.94 15.66 1.99
N VAL A 63 -24.79 16.68 1.93
CA VAL A 63 -24.96 17.50 0.73
C VAL A 63 -24.57 18.93 1.07
N SER A 64 -23.26 19.13 1.22
CA SER A 64 -22.52 20.41 1.30
C SER A 64 -21.10 20.09 1.81
N GLY A 65 -20.13 21.00 1.72
CA GLY A 65 -18.76 20.79 2.24
C GLY A 65 -18.66 20.41 3.73
N LEU A 66 -19.79 20.40 4.46
CA LEU A 66 -19.93 19.97 5.86
C LEU A 66 -19.43 18.55 6.11
N GLY A 67 -19.51 17.63 5.15
CA GLY A 67 -19.04 16.25 5.36
C GLY A 67 -17.53 16.12 5.47
N ALA A 68 -16.80 16.83 4.63
CA ALA A 68 -15.35 16.82 4.68
C ALA A 68 -14.83 17.43 6.00
N ARG A 69 -15.46 18.54 6.44
CA ARG A 69 -15.19 19.16 7.74
C ARG A 69 -15.53 18.20 8.89
N LYS A 70 -16.69 17.56 8.86
CA LYS A 70 -17.11 16.61 9.90
C LYS A 70 -16.19 15.39 9.98
N ILE A 71 -15.69 14.88 8.85
CA ILE A 71 -14.67 13.81 8.83
C ILE A 71 -13.39 14.27 9.52
N LEU A 72 -12.89 15.47 9.22
CA LEU A 72 -11.72 16.03 9.87
C LEU A 72 -11.95 16.25 11.36
N ASP A 73 -13.12 16.76 11.75
CA ASP A 73 -13.48 16.99 13.16
C ASP A 73 -13.50 15.66 13.92
N VAL A 74 -14.10 14.61 13.35
CA VAL A 74 -14.08 13.25 13.93
C VAL A 74 -12.66 12.74 14.08
N ALA A 75 -11.81 12.90 13.06
CA ALA A 75 -10.41 12.50 13.15
C ALA A 75 -9.68 13.27 14.26
N ARG A 76 -9.76 14.60 14.27
CA ARG A 76 -9.10 15.47 15.26
C ARG A 76 -9.59 15.25 16.69
N SER A 77 -10.86 14.94 16.88
CA SER A 77 -11.42 14.62 18.19
C SER A 77 -11.15 13.17 18.62
N THR A 78 -10.57 12.33 17.75
CA THR A 78 -10.27 10.95 18.11
C THR A 78 -9.06 10.90 19.03
N VAL A 79 -9.27 10.28 20.18
CA VAL A 79 -8.22 9.98 21.17
C VAL A 79 -8.25 8.48 21.45
N THR A 80 -7.08 7.83 21.44
CA THR A 80 -7.00 6.43 21.89
C THR A 80 -7.03 6.36 23.41
N ARG A 81 -7.25 5.18 23.97
CA ARG A 81 -7.15 4.96 25.43
C ARG A 81 -5.78 5.35 26.02
N THR A 82 -4.72 5.37 25.21
CA THR A 82 -3.38 5.78 25.64
C THR A 82 -3.10 7.27 25.42
N GLY A 83 -4.13 8.09 25.14
CA GLY A 83 -3.98 9.52 24.89
C GLY A 83 -3.41 9.88 23.52
N LEU A 84 -3.27 8.92 22.58
CA LEU A 84 -2.73 9.23 21.25
C LEU A 84 -3.80 9.93 20.40
N THR A 85 -3.42 11.00 19.72
CA THR A 85 -4.29 11.79 18.84
C THR A 85 -3.66 11.99 17.46
N TRP A 86 -4.47 12.40 16.49
CA TRP A 86 -3.93 12.97 15.26
C TRP A 86 -3.38 14.38 15.50
N GLY A 87 -2.42 14.78 14.67
CA GLY A 87 -2.01 16.19 14.61
C GLY A 87 -3.07 17.08 13.98
N ASN A 88 -2.84 18.39 14.01
CA ASN A 88 -3.79 19.37 13.49
C ASN A 88 -3.79 19.47 11.95
N GLN A 89 -2.73 18.99 11.30
CA GLN A 89 -2.60 18.97 9.85
C GLN A 89 -3.53 17.90 9.26
N GLY A 90 -4.49 18.33 8.43
CA GLY A 90 -5.40 17.44 7.74
C GLY A 90 -6.11 18.19 6.61
N ASP A 91 -6.11 17.60 5.43
CA ASP A 91 -6.86 18.06 4.26
C ASP A 91 -7.92 17.00 3.94
N CYS A 92 -9.16 17.45 3.80
CA CYS A 92 -10.27 16.63 3.34
C CYS A 92 -11.04 17.41 2.30
N THR A 93 -11.00 16.90 1.07
CA THR A 93 -11.68 17.51 -0.08
C THR A 93 -12.79 16.57 -0.54
N PRO A 94 -14.05 17.03 -0.67
CA PRO A 94 -15.11 16.22 -1.23
C PRO A 94 -14.86 15.93 -2.72
N ILE A 95 -15.29 14.77 -3.18
CA ILE A 95 -15.29 14.39 -4.61
C ILE A 95 -16.72 13.99 -4.99
N ARG A 96 -17.37 14.75 -5.88
CA ARG A 96 -18.76 14.54 -6.32
C ARG A 96 -18.80 13.77 -7.65
N GLN A 97 -19.59 12.70 -7.69
CA GLN A 97 -19.43 11.55 -8.61
C GLN A 97 -19.68 11.77 -10.11
N ILE A 98 -20.13 12.94 -10.58
CA ILE A 98 -20.41 13.15 -12.02
C ILE A 98 -19.46 14.17 -12.66
N ALA A 99 -19.34 15.37 -12.09
CA ALA A 99 -18.46 16.41 -12.64
C ALA A 99 -16.96 16.23 -12.30
N GLU A 100 -16.62 15.39 -11.31
CA GLU A 100 -15.25 15.21 -10.83
C GLU A 100 -14.71 13.79 -11.03
N GLN A 101 -15.21 13.04 -12.00
CA GLN A 101 -14.77 11.66 -12.28
C GLN A 101 -13.24 11.57 -12.50
N ASP A 102 -12.66 12.50 -13.26
CA ASP A 102 -11.21 12.54 -13.47
C ASP A 102 -10.44 12.77 -12.17
N LYS A 103 -10.97 13.59 -11.27
CA LYS A 103 -10.38 13.83 -9.95
C LYS A 103 -10.44 12.55 -9.11
N PHE A 104 -11.56 11.83 -9.13
CA PHE A 104 -11.68 10.53 -8.47
C PHE A 104 -10.67 9.52 -9.02
N VAL A 105 -10.57 9.37 -10.34
CA VAL A 105 -9.61 8.46 -11.00
C VAL A 105 -8.18 8.85 -10.64
N ARG A 106 -7.82 10.13 -10.68
CA ARG A 106 -6.50 10.62 -10.25
C ARG A 106 -6.22 10.30 -8.78
N TYR A 107 -7.18 10.45 -7.89
CA TYR A 107 -6.99 10.09 -6.48
C TYR A 107 -6.85 8.58 -6.26
N MET A 108 -7.62 7.78 -6.98
CA MET A 108 -7.46 6.32 -6.97
C MET A 108 -6.10 5.91 -7.52
N ALA A 109 -5.63 6.53 -8.60
CA ALA A 109 -4.30 6.33 -9.14
C ALA A 109 -3.22 6.71 -8.12
N LYS A 110 -3.34 7.85 -7.42
CA LYS A 110 -2.45 8.22 -6.32
C LYS A 110 -2.42 7.17 -5.21
N MET A 111 -3.59 6.68 -4.78
CA MET A 111 -3.67 5.60 -3.78
C MET A 111 -2.96 4.34 -4.25
N LEU A 112 -3.10 3.97 -5.54
CA LEU A 112 -2.37 2.85 -6.12
C LEU A 112 -0.86 3.11 -6.14
N THR A 113 -0.42 4.30 -6.54
CA THR A 113 0.99 4.70 -6.51
C THR A 113 1.59 4.55 -5.11
N TYR A 114 0.88 4.97 -4.06
CA TYR A 114 1.37 4.81 -2.69
C TYR A 114 1.53 3.34 -2.28
N VAL A 115 0.68 2.45 -2.79
CA VAL A 115 0.82 1.01 -2.55
C VAL A 115 2.00 0.42 -3.33
N THR A 116 2.29 0.95 -4.52
CA THR A 116 3.38 0.45 -5.38
C THR A 116 4.73 1.10 -5.12
N LYS A 117 4.81 2.24 -4.43
CA LYS A 117 6.09 2.84 -4.02
C LYS A 117 6.95 1.88 -3.18
N ASP A 118 6.31 1.04 -2.38
CA ASP A 118 6.97 -0.05 -1.64
C ASP A 118 7.55 -1.16 -2.56
N SER A 119 7.22 -1.15 -3.85
CA SER A 119 7.61 -2.16 -4.83
C SER A 119 8.54 -1.61 -5.92
N ASP A 120 8.89 -0.32 -5.87
CA ASP A 120 9.79 0.28 -6.84
C ASP A 120 11.22 -0.17 -6.54
N VAL A 121 11.81 -0.91 -7.49
CA VAL A 121 13.15 -1.53 -7.39
C VAL A 121 14.21 -0.63 -8.02
N LEU A 122 13.84 0.58 -8.45
CA LEU A 122 14.78 1.56 -8.96
C LEU A 122 15.69 2.01 -7.80
N HIS A 123 16.92 1.50 -7.81
CA HIS A 123 17.98 1.87 -6.88
C HIS A 123 18.41 3.32 -7.12
N HIS A 124 17.67 4.25 -6.54
CA HIS A 124 18.19 5.59 -6.34
C HIS A 124 19.25 5.55 -5.24
N GLU A 125 20.44 6.08 -5.52
CA GLU A 125 21.48 6.23 -4.51
C GLU A 125 20.93 7.04 -3.33
N THR A 126 20.89 6.41 -2.16
CA THR A 126 20.42 7.08 -0.95
C THR A 126 21.52 8.00 -0.43
N PRO A 127 21.28 9.32 -0.29
CA PRO A 127 22.28 10.24 0.21
C PRO A 127 22.84 9.79 1.58
N PRO A 128 24.13 10.01 1.89
CA PRO A 128 24.75 9.51 3.12
C PRO A 128 24.00 9.89 4.41
N GLN A 129 23.46 11.11 4.46
CA GLN A 129 22.67 11.60 5.60
C GLN A 129 21.35 10.83 5.77
N ALA A 130 20.65 10.54 4.67
CA ALA A 130 19.43 9.72 4.69
C ALA A 130 19.75 8.28 5.09
N ALA A 131 20.86 7.71 4.60
CA ALA A 131 21.31 6.38 4.99
C ALA A 131 21.66 6.29 6.49
N GLN A 132 22.26 7.33 7.07
CA GLN A 132 22.49 7.39 8.52
C GLN A 132 21.18 7.49 9.30
N HIS A 133 20.25 8.33 8.82
CA HIS A 133 18.93 8.49 9.42
C HIS A 133 18.15 7.16 9.43
N TYR A 134 18.11 6.44 8.31
CA TYR A 134 17.45 5.13 8.22
C TYR A 134 18.11 4.07 9.09
N ARG A 135 19.45 4.06 9.20
CA ARG A 135 20.16 3.17 10.13
C ARG A 135 19.78 3.43 11.59
N ARG A 136 19.61 4.70 11.99
CA ARG A 136 19.13 5.05 13.35
C ARG A 136 17.69 4.59 13.59
N LEU A 137 16.80 4.71 12.59
CA LEU A 137 15.44 4.16 12.65
C LEU A 137 15.43 2.62 12.76
N ASP A 138 16.25 1.93 11.97
CA ASP A 138 16.41 0.48 12.03
C ASP A 138 16.90 0.03 13.41
N TRP A 139 17.93 0.69 13.94
CA TRP A 139 18.44 0.40 15.27
C TRP A 139 17.36 0.60 16.33
N THR A 140 16.68 1.74 16.32
CA THR A 140 15.65 2.07 17.32
C THR A 140 14.48 1.08 17.27
N ALA A 141 14.00 0.74 16.08
CA ALA A 141 12.91 -0.22 15.91
C ALA A 141 13.26 -1.63 16.39
N ARG A 142 14.52 -2.07 16.25
CA ARG A 142 14.98 -3.36 16.77
C ARG A 142 15.00 -3.41 18.29
N HIS A 143 15.25 -2.28 18.95
CA HIS A 143 15.33 -2.17 20.41
C HIS A 143 14.01 -1.79 21.08
N MET A 144 12.97 -1.41 20.31
CA MET A 144 11.65 -1.14 20.88
C MET A 144 11.01 -2.40 21.49
N HIS A 145 10.10 -2.22 22.44
CA HIS A 145 9.31 -3.32 23.01
C HIS A 145 7.90 -3.37 22.42
N CYS A 146 7.57 -4.47 21.73
CA CYS A 146 6.23 -4.73 21.25
C CYS A 146 5.44 -5.67 22.18
N ASP A 147 4.11 -5.74 22.00
CA ASP A 147 3.22 -6.65 22.74
C ASP A 147 3.72 -8.12 22.76
N LYS A 148 4.45 -8.56 21.73
CA LYS A 148 4.98 -9.93 21.61
C LYS A 148 6.38 -10.13 22.20
N CYS A 149 7.12 -9.06 22.51
CA CYS A 149 8.47 -9.18 23.09
C CYS A 149 8.44 -9.87 24.45
N ARG A 150 7.36 -9.69 25.22
CA ARG A 150 7.19 -10.25 26.57
C ARG A 150 7.05 -11.78 26.61
N HIS A 151 6.83 -12.41 25.45
CA HIS A 151 6.48 -13.83 25.34
C HIS A 151 7.55 -14.66 24.63
N MET A 152 8.75 -14.12 24.40
CA MET A 152 9.78 -14.75 23.56
C MET A 152 11.13 -14.82 24.30
N GLU A 153 11.77 -15.99 24.31
CA GLU A 153 13.14 -16.21 24.81
C GLU A 153 14.24 -15.87 23.77
N ARG A 154 13.84 -15.40 22.59
CA ARG A 154 14.70 -15.13 21.42
C ARG A 154 14.34 -13.78 20.79
N PRO A 155 15.20 -13.17 19.95
CA PRO A 155 14.89 -11.86 19.35
C PRO A 155 13.52 -11.88 18.67
N CYS A 156 12.69 -10.91 19.02
CA CYS A 156 11.30 -10.86 18.55
C CYS A 156 11.27 -10.68 17.02
N LEU A 157 10.61 -11.61 16.31
CA LEU A 157 10.54 -11.60 14.84
C LEU A 157 9.36 -10.79 14.29
N SER A 158 8.69 -10.00 15.14
CA SER A 158 7.57 -9.15 14.75
C SER A 158 7.95 -8.14 13.69
N LEU A 159 7.02 -7.85 12.77
CA LEU A 159 7.27 -6.95 11.64
C LEU A 159 7.65 -5.53 12.07
N CYS A 160 7.18 -5.05 13.23
CA CYS A 160 7.48 -3.72 13.74
C CYS A 160 8.99 -3.48 13.92
N HIS A 161 9.77 -4.50 14.31
CA HIS A 161 11.22 -4.40 14.47
C HIS A 161 11.99 -4.29 13.13
N ARG A 162 11.32 -4.59 12.01
CA ARG A 162 11.88 -4.50 10.65
C ARG A 162 11.23 -3.40 9.81
N ARG A 163 10.33 -2.63 10.39
CA ARG A 163 9.51 -1.63 9.70
C ARG A 163 9.32 -0.39 10.55
N TRP A 164 10.39 0.09 11.17
CA TRP A 164 10.39 1.34 11.95
C TRP A 164 9.20 1.49 12.91
N GLY A 165 8.75 0.40 13.54
CA GLY A 165 7.59 0.35 14.43
C GLY A 165 6.26 -0.08 13.79
N ALA A 166 6.09 -0.03 12.47
CA ALA A 166 4.82 -0.31 11.80
C ALA A 166 4.31 -1.76 12.00
N ARG A 167 3.05 -1.89 12.44
CA ARG A 167 2.40 -3.20 12.67
C ARG A 167 1.58 -3.71 11.49
N SER A 168 1.05 -2.81 10.67
CA SER A 168 -0.01 -3.13 9.70
C SER A 168 0.48 -3.18 8.26
N SER A 169 -0.38 -3.69 7.39
CA SER A 169 -0.21 -3.55 5.95
C SER A 169 -0.32 -2.08 5.51
N VAL A 170 0.38 -1.77 4.42
CA VAL A 170 0.35 -0.49 3.70
C VAL A 170 -1.07 -0.07 3.35
N MET A 171 -1.94 -1.03 3.00
CA MET A 171 -3.32 -0.77 2.62
C MET A 171 -4.29 -1.53 3.51
N SER A 172 -5.45 -0.93 3.80
CA SER A 172 -6.61 -1.65 4.32
C SER A 172 -7.90 -1.03 3.81
N LYS A 173 -8.99 -1.80 3.79
CA LYS A 173 -10.29 -1.33 3.31
C LYS A 173 -11.43 -1.94 4.12
N SER A 174 -12.59 -1.30 4.11
CA SER A 174 -13.79 -1.83 4.73
C SER A 174 -14.27 -3.10 3.99
N ARG A 175 -14.57 -4.13 4.78
CA ARG A 175 -15.26 -5.34 4.31
C ARG A 175 -16.75 -5.07 4.20
N GLU A 176 -17.49 -6.01 3.63
CA GLU A 176 -18.95 -5.94 3.68
C GLU A 176 -19.44 -6.18 5.10
N ALA A 177 -20.47 -5.44 5.50
CA ALA A 177 -21.15 -5.59 6.77
C ALA A 177 -22.65 -5.32 6.60
N LYS A 178 -23.47 -5.74 7.57
CA LYS A 178 -24.94 -5.54 7.53
C LYS A 178 -25.35 -4.08 7.25
N LYS A 179 -24.55 -3.11 7.70
CA LYS A 179 -24.85 -1.68 7.58
C LYS A 179 -24.22 -1.00 6.35
N HIS A 180 -23.15 -1.54 5.77
CA HIS A 180 -22.45 -0.91 4.64
C HIS A 180 -21.89 -1.91 3.63
N ARG A 181 -21.83 -1.47 2.37
CA ARG A 181 -21.18 -2.23 1.30
C ARG A 181 -19.66 -2.24 1.50
N ALA A 182 -19.00 -3.30 1.03
CA ALA A 182 -17.54 -3.31 0.94
C ALA A 182 -17.04 -2.14 0.08
N TRP A 183 -15.81 -1.69 0.35
CA TRP A 183 -15.15 -0.73 -0.54
C TRP A 183 -14.95 -1.31 -1.94
N SER A 184 -14.60 -2.59 -2.00
CA SER A 184 -14.45 -3.39 -3.22
C SER A 184 -14.69 -4.85 -2.85
N SER A 185 -15.26 -5.63 -3.77
CA SER A 185 -15.49 -7.08 -3.62
C SER A 185 -14.19 -7.90 -3.67
N VAL A 186 -13.14 -7.37 -4.30
CA VAL A 186 -11.89 -8.07 -4.57
C VAL A 186 -11.10 -8.31 -3.28
N ARG A 187 -10.80 -9.57 -2.93
CA ARG A 187 -10.01 -9.90 -1.75
C ARG A 187 -8.52 -9.99 -2.09
N ARG A 188 -7.66 -9.83 -1.09
CA ARG A 188 -6.20 -9.97 -1.24
C ARG A 188 -5.82 -11.37 -1.74
N MET A 189 -6.53 -12.40 -1.31
CA MET A 189 -6.30 -13.78 -1.75
C MET A 189 -6.64 -13.95 -3.22
N ASP A 190 -7.76 -13.40 -3.69
CA ASP A 190 -8.15 -13.41 -5.10
C ASP A 190 -7.09 -12.72 -5.97
N LEU A 191 -6.54 -11.59 -5.50
CA LEU A 191 -5.43 -10.92 -6.18
C LEU A 191 -4.13 -11.73 -6.18
N LYS A 192 -3.81 -12.41 -5.07
CA LYS A 192 -2.64 -13.28 -4.99
C LYS A 192 -2.75 -14.43 -6.00
N GLN A 193 -3.92 -15.06 -6.04
CA GLN A 193 -4.22 -16.15 -6.96
C GLN A 193 -4.11 -15.69 -8.42
N ARG A 194 -4.75 -14.56 -8.78
CA ARG A 194 -4.63 -13.98 -10.13
C ARG A 194 -3.19 -13.62 -10.53
N ARG A 195 -2.36 -13.16 -9.58
CA ARG A 195 -0.93 -12.89 -9.87
C ARG A 195 -0.16 -14.17 -10.16
N ILE A 196 -0.47 -15.27 -9.46
CA ILE A 196 0.12 -16.58 -9.73
C ILE A 196 -0.30 -17.06 -11.11
N GLU A 197 -1.60 -17.01 -11.44
CA GLU A 197 -2.13 -17.37 -12.75
C GLU A 197 -1.47 -16.57 -13.87
N PHE A 198 -1.38 -15.25 -13.70
CA PHE A 198 -0.72 -14.37 -14.66
C PHE A 198 0.76 -14.71 -14.84
N ALA A 199 1.50 -14.96 -13.75
CA ALA A 199 2.90 -15.33 -13.82
C ALA A 199 3.12 -16.69 -14.51
N GLN A 200 2.24 -17.66 -14.25
CA GLN A 200 2.25 -18.96 -14.93
C GLN A 200 1.99 -18.81 -16.44
N GLU A 201 1.01 -17.99 -16.80
CA GLU A 201 0.68 -17.74 -18.21
C GLU A 201 1.79 -16.99 -18.94
N ALA A 202 2.39 -15.98 -18.31
CA ALA A 202 3.54 -15.28 -18.84
C ALA A 202 4.75 -16.21 -19.05
N ALA A 203 5.00 -17.14 -18.12
CA ALA A 203 6.05 -18.14 -18.26
C ALA A 203 5.78 -19.10 -19.43
N ARG A 204 4.53 -19.57 -19.60
CA ARG A 204 4.13 -20.41 -20.74
C ARG A 204 4.31 -19.70 -22.07
N LEU A 205 3.89 -18.44 -22.17
CA LEU A 205 4.07 -17.63 -23.37
C LEU A 205 5.56 -17.40 -23.68
N GLY A 206 6.39 -17.16 -22.66
CA GLY A 206 7.84 -17.06 -22.82
C GLY A 206 8.45 -18.32 -23.44
N ILE A 207 8.07 -19.50 -22.93
CA ILE A 207 8.50 -20.80 -23.49
C ILE A 207 8.03 -20.97 -24.93
N ALA A 208 6.76 -20.64 -25.23
CA ALA A 208 6.22 -20.75 -26.58
C ALA A 208 6.96 -19.85 -27.58
N ILE A 209 7.30 -18.62 -27.18
CA ILE A 209 8.10 -17.68 -27.99
C ILE A 209 9.50 -18.25 -28.25
N GLU A 210 10.17 -18.81 -27.25
CA GLU A 210 11.49 -19.43 -27.43
C GLU A 210 11.45 -20.62 -28.39
N VAL A 211 10.43 -21.48 -28.30
CA VAL A 211 10.25 -22.62 -29.20
C VAL A 211 10.02 -22.14 -30.62
N LEU A 212 9.14 -21.15 -30.82
CA LEU A 212 8.89 -20.56 -32.14
C LEU A 212 10.17 -19.94 -32.73
N ALA A 213 10.95 -19.20 -31.93
CA ALA A 213 12.23 -18.62 -32.36
C ALA A 213 13.23 -19.71 -32.81
N LYS A 214 13.33 -20.82 -32.07
CA LYS A 214 14.17 -21.98 -32.44
C LYS A 214 13.71 -22.63 -33.74
N LEU A 215 12.40 -22.83 -33.92
CA LEU A 215 11.83 -23.40 -35.14
C LEU A 215 12.06 -22.49 -36.35
N THR A 216 11.90 -21.18 -36.20
CA THR A 216 12.19 -20.20 -37.25
C THR A 216 13.68 -20.21 -37.63
N ALA A 217 14.58 -20.28 -36.64
CA ALA A 217 16.01 -20.38 -36.89
C ALA A 217 16.40 -21.69 -37.60
N ALA A 218 15.82 -22.82 -37.20
CA ALA A 218 16.03 -24.11 -37.84
C ALA A 218 15.52 -24.13 -39.29
N LYS A 219 14.32 -23.56 -39.54
CA LYS A 219 13.76 -23.43 -40.90
C LYS A 219 14.63 -22.56 -41.81
N ARG A 220 15.23 -21.49 -41.27
CA ARG A 220 16.19 -20.65 -42.01
C ARG A 220 17.45 -21.44 -42.40
N LYS A 221 17.99 -22.26 -41.49
CA LYS A 221 19.15 -23.12 -41.77
C LYS A 221 18.83 -24.21 -42.81
N LEU A 222 17.65 -24.82 -42.75
CA LEU A 222 17.20 -25.80 -43.75
C LEU A 222 17.10 -25.19 -45.15
N ARG A 223 16.48 -24.01 -45.28
CA ARG A 223 16.43 -23.30 -46.57
C ARG A 223 17.81 -22.96 -47.12
N GLN A 224 18.72 -22.52 -46.25
CA GLN A 224 20.11 -22.27 -46.65
C GLN A 224 20.85 -23.54 -47.07
N ALA A 225 20.50 -24.72 -46.53
CA ALA A 225 21.08 -25.99 -46.97
C ALA A 225 20.50 -26.49 -48.30
N GLU A 226 19.21 -26.23 -48.56
CA GLU A 226 18.55 -26.55 -49.84
C GLU A 226 19.09 -25.71 -51.00
N ASP A 227 19.41 -24.42 -50.76
CA ASP A 227 20.04 -23.53 -51.74
C ASP A 227 21.51 -23.91 -52.06
N TYR A 228 22.12 -24.80 -51.27
CA TYR A 228 23.50 -25.30 -51.43
C TYR A 228 23.55 -26.77 -51.89
N SER A 229 22.47 -27.28 -52.50
CA SER A 229 22.54 -28.59 -53.16
C SER A 229 23.46 -28.49 -54.39
N PRO A 230 24.60 -29.21 -54.44
CA PRO A 230 25.52 -29.09 -55.55
C PRO A 230 24.81 -29.62 -56.80
N VAL A 231 24.75 -28.78 -57.84
CA VAL A 231 24.42 -29.22 -59.19
C VAL A 231 25.45 -30.28 -59.54
N LEU A 232 25.05 -31.55 -59.55
CA LEU A 232 25.84 -32.63 -60.12
C LEU A 232 25.91 -32.34 -61.61
N ILE A 233 27.04 -31.77 -62.03
CA ILE A 233 27.41 -31.65 -63.44
C ILE A 233 27.96 -33.03 -63.81
N GLU A 234 27.25 -33.70 -64.71
CA GLU A 234 27.63 -34.99 -65.35
C GLU A 234 28.97 -34.90 -66.09
#